data_AF-A0A9Q4T923-F1
#
_entry.id   AF-A0A9Q4T923-F1
#
_cell.length_a   1.000
_cell.length_b   1.000
_cell.length_c   1.000
_cell.angle_alpha   90.00
_cell.angle_beta   90.00
_cell.angle_gamma   90.00
#
_symmetry.space_group_name_H-M   'P 1'
#
loop_
_entity.id
_entity.type
_entity.pdbx_description
1 polymer ?
#
loop_
_entity_poly.entity_id
_entity_poly.type
_entity_poly.pdbx_seq_one_letter_code
_entity_poly.pdbx_strand_id
1 'polypeptide(L)'
;MKLSKNHLSEIIQHYGFIDCGQALTFLKYVCDEYPDEIDLTWIYGKINQCLRTHDNGSEYFNRLRRLMGHIEDAFRKDSAI
;
A
#
# COMPACT_ATOMS: atom_id res chain seq x y z
N MET A 1 12.45 -3.10 -8.56
CA MET A 1 11.15 -3.71 -8.90
C MET A 1 10.12 -2.63 -8.71
N LYS A 2 9.39 -2.24 -9.74
CA LYS A 2 8.30 -1.28 -9.62
C LYS A 2 7.05 -2.00 -9.11
N LEU A 3 6.33 -1.41 -8.17
CA LEU A 3 5.07 -1.94 -7.69
C LEU A 3 3.99 -1.55 -8.70
N SER A 4 3.21 -2.52 -9.19
CA SER A 4 2.09 -2.21 -10.09
C SER A 4 0.81 -1.96 -9.29
N LYS A 5 -0.05 -1.12 -9.85
CA LYS A 5 -1.41 -0.85 -9.36
C LYS A 5 -2.20 -2.13 -9.12
N ASN A 6 -2.08 -3.10 -10.02
CA ASN A 6 -2.75 -4.40 -9.91
C ASN A 6 -2.25 -5.20 -8.70
N HIS A 7 -0.93 -5.30 -8.51
CA HIS A 7 -0.34 -6.00 -7.36
C HIS A 7 -0.76 -5.38 -6.02
N LEU A 8 -0.77 -4.04 -5.94
CA LEU A 8 -1.22 -3.32 -4.75
C LEU A 8 -2.69 -3.61 -4.48
N SER A 9 -3.54 -3.53 -5.51
CA SER A 9 -4.98 -3.78 -5.40
C SER A 9 -5.28 -5.21 -4.95
N GLU A 10 -4.57 -6.20 -5.50
CA GLU A 10 -4.70 -7.61 -5.13
C GLU A 10 -4.42 -7.89 -3.65
N ILE A 11 -3.54 -7.13 -3.02
CA ILE A 11 -3.27 -7.27 -1.59
C ILE A 11 -4.34 -6.53 -0.78
N ILE A 12 -4.62 -5.28 -1.12
CA ILE A 12 -5.45 -4.37 -0.32
C ILE A 12 -6.94 -4.78 -0.36
N GLN A 13 -7.43 -5.35 -1.46
CA GLN A 13 -8.86 -5.69 -1.64
C GLN A 13 -9.41 -6.72 -0.65
N HIS A 14 -8.55 -7.46 0.06
CA HIS A 14 -8.98 -8.44 1.07
C HIS A 14 -9.35 -7.81 2.42
N TYR A 15 -9.17 -6.49 2.56
CA TYR A 15 -9.34 -5.78 3.81
C TYR A 15 -10.53 -4.82 3.71
N GLY A 16 -11.56 -5.06 4.53
CA GLY A 16 -12.82 -4.31 4.53
C GLY A 16 -12.80 -2.99 5.30
N PHE A 17 -11.61 -2.41 5.54
CA PHE A 17 -11.47 -1.17 6.29
C PHE A 17 -11.55 0.06 5.40
N ILE A 18 -12.01 1.19 5.96
CA ILE A 18 -12.21 2.44 5.21
C ILE A 18 -10.90 2.92 4.56
N ASP A 19 -9.78 2.84 5.28
CA ASP A 19 -8.46 3.25 4.77
C ASP A 19 -8.03 2.39 3.56
N CYS A 20 -8.29 1.09 3.60
CA CYS A 20 -8.05 0.18 2.47
C CYS A 20 -8.98 0.51 1.29
N GLY A 21 -10.25 0.83 1.55
CA GLY A 21 -11.18 1.29 0.52
C GLY A 21 -10.70 2.58 -0.17
N GLN A 22 -10.22 3.55 0.61
CA GLN A 22 -9.64 4.79 0.08
C GLN A 22 -8.40 4.53 -0.77
N ALA A 23 -7.51 3.62 -0.33
CA ALA A 23 -6.35 3.20 -1.12
C ALA A 23 -6.75 2.54 -2.46
N LEU A 24 -7.76 1.68 -2.46
CA LEU A 24 -8.26 1.06 -3.69
C LEU A 24 -8.91 2.07 -4.65
N THR A 25 -9.67 3.03 -4.13
CA THR A 25 -10.24 4.12 -4.94
C THR A 25 -9.14 4.96 -5.56
N PHE A 26 -8.12 5.35 -4.79
CA PHE A 26 -6.99 6.13 -5.29
C PHE A 26 -6.21 5.37 -6.37
N LEU A 27 -5.88 4.09 -6.11
CA LEU A 27 -5.26 3.21 -7.10
C LEU A 27 -6.09 3.16 -8.37
N LYS A 28 -7.41 2.96 -8.28
CA LYS A 28 -8.29 2.80 -9.43
C LYS A 28 -8.39 4.06 -10.30
N TYR A 29 -8.51 5.23 -9.69
CA TYR A 29 -8.92 6.45 -10.38
C TYR A 29 -7.84 7.53 -10.51
N VAL A 30 -6.74 7.43 -9.75
CA VAL A 30 -5.68 8.44 -9.74
C VAL A 30 -4.37 7.86 -10.27
N CYS A 31 -3.95 6.70 -9.79
CA CYS A 31 -2.66 6.14 -10.16
C CYS A 31 -2.62 5.57 -11.59
N ASP A 32 -1.47 5.79 -12.24
CA ASP A 32 -1.03 5.05 -13.42
C ASP A 32 -0.74 3.57 -13.09
N GLU A 33 -0.39 2.76 -14.11
CA GLU A 33 -0.11 1.32 -13.93
C GLU A 33 1.03 1.07 -12.92
N TYR A 34 2.00 1.99 -12.84
CA TYR A 34 3.08 1.97 -11.87
C TYR A 34 3.06 3.28 -11.07
N PRO A 35 2.44 3.28 -9.87
CA PRO A 35 2.39 4.45 -9.01
C PRO A 35 3.80 4.99 -8.73
N ASP A 36 3.93 6.31 -8.75
CA ASP A 36 5.19 7.00 -8.45
C ASP A 36 5.42 7.14 -6.93
N GLU A 37 6.49 7.84 -6.54
CA GLU A 37 6.84 8.04 -5.14
C GLU A 37 5.74 8.76 -4.34
N ILE A 38 5.07 9.76 -4.94
CA ILE A 38 4.03 10.55 -4.29
C ILE A 38 2.80 9.67 -4.07
N ASP A 39 2.41 8.91 -5.09
CA ASP A 39 1.31 7.95 -5.01
C ASP A 39 1.57 6.89 -3.92
N LEU A 40 2.78 6.30 -3.93
CA LEU A 40 3.17 5.28 -2.97
C LEU A 40 3.24 5.83 -1.54
N THR A 41 3.66 7.09 -1.36
CA THR A 41 3.65 7.78 -0.06
C THR A 41 2.23 7.94 0.46
N TRP A 42 1.29 8.32 -0.41
CA TRP A 42 -0.12 8.46 -0.02
C TRP A 42 -0.74 7.11 0.37
N ILE A 43 -0.49 6.07 -0.45
CA ILE A 43 -0.96 4.70 -0.18
C ILE A 43 -0.37 4.18 1.13
N TYR A 44 0.94 4.36 1.36
CA TYR A 44 1.62 4.01 2.62
C TYR A 44 0.92 4.64 3.81
N GLY A 45 0.59 5.94 3.74
CA GLY A 45 -0.13 6.64 4.79
C GLY A 45 -1.47 5.97 5.15
N LYS A 46 -2.24 5.55 4.15
CA LYS A 46 -3.52 4.85 4.36
C LYS A 46 -3.35 3.46 4.94
N ILE A 47 -2.41 2.67 4.42
CA ILE A 47 -2.17 1.34 4.96
C ILE A 47 -1.61 1.41 6.39
N ASN A 48 -0.74 2.37 6.68
CA ASN A 48 -0.24 2.61 8.03
C ASN A 48 -1.37 3.00 9.00
N GLN A 49 -2.29 3.87 8.58
CA GLN A 49 -3.45 4.26 9.37
C GLN A 49 -4.34 3.04 9.69
N CYS A 50 -4.60 2.19 8.69
CA CYS A 50 -5.34 0.94 8.88
C CYS A 50 -4.67 0.04 9.93
N LEU A 51 -3.36 -0.19 9.78
CA LEU A 51 -2.61 -1.07 10.69
C LEU A 51 -2.57 -0.51 12.11
N ARG A 52 -2.28 0.78 12.29
CA ARG A 52 -2.27 1.42 13.62
C ARG A 52 -3.61 1.33 14.36
N THR A 53 -4.72 1.27 13.62
CA THR A 53 -6.07 1.28 14.19
C THR A 53 -6.60 -0.13 14.43
N HIS A 54 -6.30 -1.08 13.54
CA HIS A 54 -6.97 -2.38 13.50
C HIS A 54 -6.04 -3.58 13.65
N ASP A 55 -4.73 -3.43 13.46
CA ASP A 55 -3.79 -4.54 13.60
C ASP A 55 -3.74 -5.02 15.04
N ASN A 56 -4.19 -6.25 15.26
CA ASN A 56 -4.20 -6.92 16.55
C ASN A 56 -3.06 -7.95 16.70
N GLY A 57 -2.08 -7.93 15.80
CA GLY A 57 -0.96 -8.87 15.77
C GLY A 57 -1.24 -10.16 15.00
N SER A 58 -2.50 -10.47 14.67
CA SER A 58 -2.86 -11.74 14.02
C SER A 58 -2.30 -11.87 12.59
N GLU A 59 -2.23 -13.11 12.12
CA GLU A 59 -1.80 -13.48 10.76
C GLU A 59 -2.62 -12.80 9.65
N TYR A 60 -3.86 -12.38 9.95
CA TYR A 60 -4.73 -11.65 9.02
C TYR A 60 -4.05 -10.41 8.43
N PHE A 61 -3.23 -9.70 9.22
CA PHE A 61 -2.55 -8.47 8.77
C PHE A 61 -1.17 -8.69 8.13
N ASN A 62 -0.69 -9.94 8.05
CA ASN A 62 0.67 -10.20 7.55
C ASN A 62 0.91 -9.71 6.13
N ARG A 63 -0.09 -9.80 5.25
CA ARG A 63 0.07 -9.32 3.87
C ARG A 63 0.14 -7.79 3.81
N LEU A 64 -0.63 -7.06 4.62
CA LEU A 64 -0.51 -5.60 4.72
C LEU A 64 0.84 -5.16 5.33
N ARG A 65 1.31 -5.84 6.38
CA ARG A 65 2.63 -5.56 6.97
C ARG A 65 3.76 -5.76 5.96
N ARG A 66 3.71 -6.85 5.18
CA ARG A 66 4.69 -7.11 4.10
C ARG A 66 4.60 -6.07 2.99
N LEU A 67 3.38 -5.66 2.63
CA LEU A 67 3.16 -4.61 1.63
C LEU A 67 3.83 -3.29 2.04
N MET A 68 3.74 -2.89 3.31
CA MET A 68 4.44 -1.71 3.83
C MET A 68 5.95 -1.81 3.60
N GLY A 69 6.56 -2.97 3.90
CA GLY A 69 7.98 -3.20 3.64
C GLY A 69 8.34 -3.12 2.15
N HIS A 70 7.49 -3.63 1.26
CA HIS A 70 7.71 -3.50 -0.19
C HIS A 70 7.67 -2.05 -0.67
N ILE A 71 6.79 -1.23 -0.10
CA ILE A 71 6.70 0.21 -0.42
C ILE A 71 7.94 0.95 0.12
N GLU A 72 8.37 0.65 1.34
CA GLU A 72 9.61 1.22 1.92
C GLU A 72 10.85 0.87 1.09
N ASP A 73 10.94 -0.37 0.59
CA ASP A 73 12.03 -0.79 -0.29
C ASP A 73 11.98 -0.12 -1.66
N ALA A 74 10.80 0.31 -2.13
CA ALA A 74 10.68 1.12 -3.34
C ALA A 74 11.29 2.52 -3.11
N PHE A 75 10.98 3.18 -1.98
CA PHE A 75 11.55 4.48 -1.63
C PHE A 75 13.08 4.47 -1.55
N ARG A 76 13.66 3.41 -0.96
CA ARG A 76 15.13 3.29 -0.84
C ARG A 76 15.84 3.15 -2.18
N LYS A 77 15.20 2.55 -3.19
CA LYS A 77 15.81 2.32 -4.50
C LYS A 77 15.82 3.57 -5.37
N ASP A 78 14.87 4.47 -5.18
CA ASP A 78 14.83 5.75 -5.89
C ASP A 78 15.80 6.79 -5.28
N SER A 79 16.20 6.61 -4.02
CA SER A 79 17.19 7.45 -3.34
C SER A 79 18.66 7.12 -3.66
N ALA A 80 18.93 6.05 -4.41
CA ALA A 80 20.27 5.53 -4.67
C ALA A 80 20.96 6.14 -5.92
N ILE A 81 20.61 7.37 -6.28
CA ILE A 81 21.16 8.12 -7.42
C ILE A 81 22.46 8.81 -7.01
#